data_AF-A0A228Q039-F1
#
_entry.id   AF-A0A228Q039-F1
#
_cell.length_a   1.000
_cell.length_b   1.000
_cell.length_c   1.000
_cell.angle_alpha   90.00
_cell.angle_beta   90.00
_cell.angle_gamma   90.00
#
_symmetry.space_group_name_H-M   'P 1'
#
loop_
_entity.id
_entity.type
_entity.pdbx_description
1 polymer ?
#
loop_
_entity_poly.entity_id
_entity_poly.type
_entity_poly.pdbx_seq_one_letter_code
_entity_poly.pdbx_strand_id
1 'polypeptide(L)'
;MQWEEVSKLFPNSRIARNVQVTATWTADALTLNWTSDAGGQGQAILPASTSGTLSEYPENPISWDDFKKKIIALEPRHFVFRGQRKPRKLRTSYHRTGRANLTRYTAVDIPALHQHISGRTRHLFALEDRLEYGAFLHLAQHHGYPTPLLDWSYSPFVAAFFAFRSARNSDAAKASDDDCVRIFKFDKAAWQKTFANESNIDALRLHLSFLEFLAVDNERMIPQQALSSVTNIDDVET
;
A
#
# COMPACT_ATOMS: atom_id res chain seq x y z
N MET A 1 -17.12 -16.17 -14.15
CA MET A 1 -18.04 -17.20 -13.63
C MET A 1 -19.45 -16.66 -13.79
N GLN A 2 -20.30 -17.34 -14.55
CA GLN A 2 -21.68 -16.90 -14.76
C GLN A 2 -22.59 -17.41 -13.64
N TRP A 3 -23.70 -16.72 -13.38
CA TRP A 3 -24.61 -17.02 -12.28
C TRP A 3 -25.16 -18.46 -12.30
N GLU A 4 -25.39 -18.97 -13.51
CA GLU A 4 -25.90 -20.32 -13.76
C GLU A 4 -24.92 -21.43 -13.37
N GLU A 5 -23.63 -21.12 -13.27
CA GLU A 5 -22.61 -22.06 -12.81
C GLU A 5 -22.55 -22.13 -11.28
N VAL A 6 -22.78 -21.00 -10.61
CA VAL A 6 -22.78 -20.90 -9.14
C VAL A 6 -23.99 -21.61 -8.54
N SER A 7 -25.18 -21.45 -9.13
CA SER A 7 -26.40 -22.08 -8.61
C SER A 7 -26.34 -23.62 -8.61
N LYS A 8 -25.62 -24.21 -9.58
CA LYS A 8 -25.38 -25.67 -9.65
C LYS A 8 -24.53 -26.19 -8.49
N LEU A 9 -23.62 -25.38 -7.97
CA LEU A 9 -22.77 -25.73 -6.83
C LEU A 9 -23.51 -25.65 -5.49
N PHE A 10 -24.63 -24.93 -5.44
CA PHE A 10 -25.40 -24.64 -4.23
C PHE A 10 -26.90 -24.93 -4.40
N PRO A 11 -27.28 -26.18 -4.73
CA PRO A 11 -28.65 -26.51 -5.18
C PRO A 11 -29.72 -26.34 -4.10
N ASN A 12 -29.35 -26.40 -2.81
CA ASN A 12 -30.27 -26.27 -1.68
C ASN A 12 -30.24 -24.87 -1.04
N SER A 13 -29.51 -23.92 -1.64
CA SER A 13 -29.35 -22.58 -1.10
C SER A 13 -30.49 -21.68 -1.55
N ARG A 14 -31.12 -20.98 -0.59
CA ARG A 14 -32.08 -19.93 -0.91
C ARG A 14 -31.33 -18.66 -1.27
N ILE A 15 -31.15 -18.44 -2.56
CA ILE A 15 -30.39 -17.28 -3.05
C ILE A 15 -31.35 -16.14 -3.39
N ALA A 16 -31.06 -14.96 -2.85
CA ALA A 16 -31.75 -13.73 -3.18
C ALA A 16 -31.68 -13.41 -4.68
N ARG A 17 -32.80 -13.01 -5.28
CA ARG A 17 -32.83 -12.47 -6.66
C ARG A 17 -32.85 -10.95 -6.66
N ASN A 18 -33.39 -10.35 -5.60
CA ASN A 18 -33.49 -8.91 -5.45
C ASN A 18 -32.91 -8.51 -4.09
N VAL A 19 -32.12 -7.45 -4.11
CA VAL A 19 -31.60 -6.80 -2.90
C VAL A 19 -32.02 -5.34 -2.98
N GLN A 20 -32.78 -4.88 -2.00
CA GLN A 20 -33.07 -3.47 -1.82
C GLN A 20 -32.00 -2.89 -0.91
N VAL A 21 -31.28 -1.87 -1.40
CA VAL A 21 -30.22 -1.19 -0.65
C VAL A 21 -30.65 0.24 -0.40
N THR A 22 -30.62 0.66 0.85
CA THR A 22 -30.83 2.05 1.26
C THR A 22 -29.52 2.61 1.77
N ALA A 23 -29.08 3.72 1.18
CA ALA A 23 -27.87 4.41 1.56
C ALA A 23 -28.20 5.73 2.26
N THR A 24 -27.56 6.00 3.38
CA THR A 24 -27.56 7.32 4.03
C THR A 24 -26.12 7.80 4.14
N TRP A 25 -25.89 9.08 3.84
CA TRP A 25 -24.57 9.68 3.87
C TRP A 25 -24.55 10.92 4.76
N THR A 26 -23.53 11.01 5.60
CA THR A 26 -23.21 12.17 6.45
C THR A 26 -21.78 12.62 6.17
N ALA A 27 -21.34 13.71 6.81
CA ALA A 27 -19.94 14.13 6.74
C ALA A 27 -18.96 13.05 7.23
N ASP A 28 -19.40 12.18 8.13
CA ASP A 28 -18.55 11.22 8.85
C ASP A 28 -18.62 9.80 8.31
N ALA A 29 -19.70 9.42 7.59
CA ALA A 29 -19.87 8.05 7.10
C ALA A 29 -20.90 7.92 5.98
N LEU A 30 -20.75 6.86 5.18
CA LEU A 30 -21.77 6.28 4.32
C LEU A 30 -22.28 5.00 4.98
N THR A 31 -23.56 4.96 5.33
CA THR A 31 -24.22 3.77 5.89
C THR A 31 -25.10 3.13 4.82
N LEU A 32 -24.86 1.85 4.56
CA LEU A 32 -25.65 1.01 3.68
C LEU A 32 -26.46 0.03 4.53
N ASN A 33 -27.75 -0.03 4.32
CA ASN A 33 -28.60 -1.09 4.86
C ASN A 33 -29.21 -1.84 3.68
N TRP A 34 -29.30 -3.16 3.76
CA TRP A 34 -29.94 -3.94 2.72
C TRP A 34 -30.85 -5.02 3.27
N THR A 35 -31.87 -5.32 2.49
CA THR A 35 -32.78 -6.45 2.67
C THR A 35 -32.95 -7.17 1.34
N SER A 36 -33.16 -8.48 1.39
CA SER A 36 -33.34 -9.31 0.20
C SER A 36 -34.64 -10.08 0.24
N ASP A 37 -35.12 -10.48 -0.93
CA ASP A 37 -36.32 -11.32 -1.10
C ASP A 37 -36.17 -12.74 -0.53
N ALA A 38 -34.93 -13.19 -0.29
CA ALA A 38 -34.63 -14.41 0.44
C ALA A 38 -34.65 -14.24 1.98
N GLY A 39 -34.91 -13.02 2.48
CA GLY A 39 -34.95 -12.70 3.92
C GLY A 39 -33.59 -12.33 4.53
N GLY A 40 -32.50 -12.32 3.74
CA GLY A 40 -31.20 -11.84 4.19
C GLY A 40 -31.20 -10.32 4.36
N GLN A 41 -30.60 -9.84 5.44
CA GLN A 41 -30.46 -8.42 5.76
C GLN A 41 -29.05 -8.13 6.26
N GLY A 42 -28.61 -6.89 6.14
CA GLY A 42 -27.31 -6.49 6.65
C GLY A 42 -27.09 -4.99 6.62
N GLN A 43 -25.97 -4.60 7.21
CA GLN A 43 -25.52 -3.22 7.29
C GLN A 43 -24.02 -3.16 7.02
N ALA A 44 -23.60 -2.10 6.34
CA ALA A 44 -22.21 -1.72 6.20
C ALA A 44 -22.08 -0.23 6.50
N ILE A 45 -21.02 0.14 7.23
CA ILE A 45 -20.69 1.54 7.53
C ILE A 45 -19.31 1.78 6.93
N LEU A 46 -19.23 2.74 6.02
CA LEU A 46 -18.00 3.20 5.41
C LEU A 46 -17.67 4.58 6.00
N PRO A 47 -16.75 4.67 6.98
CA PRO A 47 -16.38 5.95 7.57
C PRO A 47 -15.71 6.86 6.54
N ALA A 48 -15.83 8.16 6.75
CA ALA A 48 -15.12 9.16 5.97
C ALA A 48 -13.61 8.94 6.08
N SER A 49 -12.91 9.15 4.97
CA SER A 49 -11.46 8.97 4.94
C SER A 49 -10.77 9.93 5.91
N THR A 50 -9.97 9.40 6.82
CA THR A 50 -9.09 10.17 7.70
C THR A 50 -7.74 10.49 7.05
N SER A 51 -7.68 10.45 5.72
CA SER A 51 -6.46 10.66 4.92
C SER A 51 -5.68 11.94 5.23
N GLY A 52 -6.38 12.99 5.70
CA GLY A 52 -5.78 14.27 6.06
C GLY A 52 -5.25 14.35 7.48
N THR A 53 -5.52 13.37 8.34
CA THR A 53 -5.07 13.38 9.74
C THR A 53 -3.65 12.82 9.88
N LEU A 54 -3.03 13.11 11.03
CA LEU A 54 -1.73 12.54 11.38
C LEU A 54 -1.87 11.05 11.70
N SER A 55 -0.73 10.37 11.72
CA SER A 55 -0.63 8.99 12.17
C SER A 55 -1.14 8.82 13.59
N GLU A 56 -1.81 7.69 13.85
CA GLU A 56 -2.34 7.33 15.17
C GLU A 56 -1.32 6.57 16.03
N TYR A 57 -0.17 6.17 15.45
CA TYR A 57 0.89 5.51 16.18
C TYR A 57 1.58 6.47 17.16
N PRO A 58 1.85 6.03 18.41
CA PRO A 58 2.48 6.86 19.43
C PRO A 58 3.90 7.25 19.01
N GLU A 59 4.25 8.51 19.28
CA GLU A 59 5.57 9.04 19.04
C GLU A 59 6.50 8.64 20.19
N ASN A 60 7.55 7.88 19.88
CA ASN A 60 8.58 7.47 20.83
C ASN A 60 9.93 7.98 20.31
N PRO A 61 10.20 9.30 20.41
CA PRO A 61 11.44 9.87 19.92
C PRO A 61 12.63 9.28 20.68
N ILE A 62 13.71 8.99 19.95
CA ILE A 62 14.97 8.49 20.50
C ILE A 62 16.12 9.27 19.89
N SER A 63 17.22 9.37 20.64
CA SER A 63 18.45 9.96 20.12
C SER A 63 19.03 9.15 18.96
N TRP A 64 19.84 9.79 18.13
CA TRP A 64 20.56 9.10 17.04
C TRP A 64 21.49 7.99 17.56
N ASP A 65 22.12 8.19 18.72
CA ASP A 65 22.99 7.20 19.33
C ASP A 65 22.21 5.99 19.83
N ASP A 66 21.03 6.19 20.43
CA ASP A 66 20.18 5.09 20.86
C ASP A 66 19.55 4.37 19.67
N PHE A 67 19.21 5.10 18.60
CA PHE A 67 18.80 4.49 17.33
C PHE A 67 19.88 3.54 16.81
N LYS A 68 21.13 3.98 16.69
CA LYS A 68 22.27 3.14 16.25
C LYS A 68 22.44 1.90 17.13
N LYS A 69 22.41 2.04 18.46
CA LYS A 69 22.53 0.90 19.40
C LYS A 69 21.40 -0.11 19.18
N LYS A 70 20.15 0.36 19.03
CA LYS A 70 18.98 -0.50 18.82
C LYS A 70 19.03 -1.26 17.50
N ILE A 71 19.43 -0.62 16.40
CA ILE A 71 19.42 -1.26 15.08
C ILE A 71 20.56 -2.26 14.88
N ILE A 72 21.73 -2.04 15.49
CA ILE A 72 22.89 -2.96 15.39
C ILE A 72 22.57 -4.32 16.02
N ALA A 73 21.70 -4.35 17.04
CA ALA A 73 21.30 -5.58 17.71
C ALA A 73 20.24 -6.39 16.95
N LEU A 74 19.72 -5.89 15.82
CA LEU A 74 18.66 -6.58 15.07
C LEU A 74 19.22 -7.67 14.15
N GLU A 75 18.43 -8.72 13.99
CA GLU A 75 18.72 -9.78 13.03
C GLU A 75 18.69 -9.23 11.59
N PRO A 76 19.74 -9.47 10.77
CA PRO A 76 19.76 -9.04 9.39
C PRO A 76 18.56 -9.57 8.59
N ARG A 77 17.92 -8.70 7.80
CA ARG A 77 16.79 -9.00 6.90
C ARG A 77 15.49 -9.52 7.56
N HIS A 78 15.43 -9.61 8.89
CA HIS A 78 14.20 -9.90 9.63
C HIS A 78 13.21 -8.74 9.55
N PHE A 79 13.73 -7.52 9.73
CA PHE A 79 12.96 -6.28 9.70
C PHE A 79 13.20 -5.50 8.41
N VAL A 80 12.21 -4.70 8.03
CA VAL A 80 12.34 -3.71 6.96
C VAL A 80 11.95 -2.33 7.47
N PHE A 81 12.51 -1.31 6.84
CA PHE A 81 12.47 0.05 7.34
C PHE A 81 11.98 1.03 6.27
N ARG A 82 11.25 2.06 6.69
CA ARG A 82 10.82 3.15 5.81
C ARG A 82 10.95 4.50 6.52
N GLY A 83 11.68 5.42 5.91
CA GLY A 83 11.83 6.78 6.39
C GLY A 83 10.69 7.69 5.94
N GLN A 84 10.17 8.52 6.84
CA GLN A 84 9.24 9.60 6.55
C GLN A 84 9.67 10.87 7.29
N ARG A 85 9.70 12.02 6.58
CA ARG A 85 10.08 13.30 7.20
C ARG A 85 9.08 13.76 8.27
N LYS A 86 7.78 13.51 8.04
CA LYS A 86 6.70 13.96 8.93
C LYS A 86 5.92 12.75 9.44
N PRO A 87 5.24 12.87 10.60
CA PRO A 87 4.38 11.82 11.18
C PRO A 87 3.07 11.61 10.40
N ARG A 88 3.18 11.43 9.08
CA ARG A 88 2.06 11.13 8.20
C ARG A 88 1.76 9.63 8.23
N LYS A 89 0.48 9.31 8.05
CA LYS A 89 -0.04 7.96 7.84
C LYS A 89 0.72 7.20 6.74
N LEU A 90 0.86 5.89 6.93
CA LEU A 90 1.56 5.00 6.00
C LEU A 90 0.66 4.62 4.81
N ARG A 91 0.58 5.55 3.85
CA ARG A 91 -0.26 5.43 2.65
C ARG A 91 0.58 5.35 1.37
N THR A 92 0.12 4.57 0.39
CA THR A 92 0.73 4.48 -0.95
C THR A 92 0.59 5.81 -1.69
N SER A 93 1.38 6.01 -2.75
CA SER A 93 1.21 7.20 -3.60
C SER A 93 -0.16 7.23 -4.30
N TYR A 94 -0.69 6.06 -4.66
CA TYR A 94 -2.04 5.90 -5.19
C TYR A 94 -3.13 6.39 -4.20
N HIS A 95 -3.14 5.86 -2.97
CA HIS A 95 -4.14 6.22 -1.96
C HIS A 95 -4.08 7.71 -1.58
N ARG A 96 -2.88 8.32 -1.59
CA ARG A 96 -2.70 9.76 -1.34
C ARG A 96 -3.36 10.67 -2.38
N THR A 97 -3.73 10.16 -3.54
CA THR A 97 -4.51 10.93 -4.55
C THR A 97 -6.02 10.97 -4.25
N GLY A 98 -6.48 10.30 -3.19
CA GLY A 98 -7.91 10.15 -2.87
C GLY A 98 -8.59 9.02 -3.66
N ARG A 99 -7.82 8.21 -4.39
CA ARG A 99 -8.31 7.09 -5.17
C ARG A 99 -8.29 5.80 -4.34
N ALA A 100 -9.31 4.96 -4.51
CA ALA A 100 -9.44 3.67 -3.82
C ALA A 100 -9.91 2.52 -4.74
N ASN A 101 -10.33 2.79 -5.98
CA ASN A 101 -10.85 1.77 -6.90
C ASN A 101 -9.70 1.04 -7.64
N LEU A 102 -9.15 0.01 -7.00
CA LEU A 102 -8.02 -0.75 -7.54
C LEU A 102 -8.40 -1.63 -8.73
N THR A 103 -9.65 -2.09 -8.81
CA THR A 103 -10.15 -2.82 -10.00
C THR A 103 -10.11 -1.94 -11.26
N ARG A 104 -10.48 -0.66 -11.14
CA ARG A 104 -10.32 0.29 -12.25
C ARG A 104 -8.84 0.54 -12.54
N TYR A 105 -8.02 0.66 -11.50
CA TYR A 105 -6.58 0.86 -11.65
C TYR A 105 -5.93 -0.25 -12.48
N THR A 106 -6.22 -1.51 -12.16
CA THR A 106 -5.70 -2.69 -12.85
C THR A 106 -6.31 -2.84 -14.25
N ALA A 107 -7.63 -2.66 -14.40
CA ALA A 107 -8.32 -2.93 -15.66
C ALA A 107 -8.26 -1.80 -16.69
N VAL A 108 -8.02 -0.55 -16.26
CA VAL A 108 -8.10 0.63 -17.13
C VAL A 108 -6.80 1.42 -17.12
N ASP A 109 -6.37 1.85 -15.93
CA ASP A 109 -5.31 2.86 -15.85
C ASP A 109 -3.93 2.30 -16.17
N ILE A 110 -3.63 1.08 -15.73
CA ILE A 110 -2.35 0.42 -16.04
C ILE A 110 -2.24 0.00 -17.51
N PRO A 111 -3.23 -0.64 -18.15
CA PRO A 111 -3.20 -0.90 -19.58
C PRO A 111 -3.03 0.37 -20.41
N ALA A 112 -3.74 1.45 -20.04
CA ALA A 112 -3.59 2.74 -20.70
C ALA A 112 -2.18 3.31 -20.52
N LEU A 113 -1.64 3.30 -19.30
CA LEU A 113 -0.26 3.76 -19.04
C LEU A 113 0.75 2.95 -19.84
N HIS A 114 0.62 1.62 -19.84
CA HIS A 114 1.49 0.72 -20.58
C HIS A 114 1.51 1.10 -22.06
N GLN A 115 0.35 1.19 -22.72
CA GLN A 115 0.26 1.61 -24.12
C GLN A 115 0.98 2.94 -24.41
N HIS A 116 0.92 3.92 -23.50
CA HIS A 116 1.56 5.23 -23.68
C HIS A 116 3.08 5.20 -23.52
N ILE A 117 3.62 4.23 -22.78
CA ILE A 117 5.06 4.19 -22.45
C ILE A 117 5.81 3.00 -23.03
N SER A 118 5.13 1.97 -23.55
CA SER A 118 5.78 0.81 -24.19
C SER A 118 6.68 1.22 -25.36
N GLY A 119 6.36 2.31 -26.06
CA GLY A 119 7.22 2.86 -27.13
C GLY A 119 8.44 3.65 -26.64
N ARG A 120 8.57 3.86 -25.32
CA ARG A 120 9.66 4.61 -24.68
C ARG A 120 10.55 3.74 -23.78
N THR A 121 10.11 2.54 -23.42
CA THR A 121 10.91 1.56 -22.68
C THR A 121 11.70 0.69 -23.64
N ARG A 122 12.88 0.20 -23.22
CA ARG A 122 13.66 -0.76 -24.03
C ARG A 122 13.11 -2.16 -23.87
N HIS A 123 12.63 -2.47 -22.67
CA HIS A 123 11.92 -3.70 -22.35
C HIS A 123 10.40 -3.52 -22.54
N LEU A 124 9.77 -4.49 -23.20
CA LEU A 124 8.31 -4.58 -23.30
C LEU A 124 7.82 -5.47 -22.15
N PHE A 125 7.01 -4.90 -21.26
CA PHE A 125 6.50 -5.60 -20.08
C PHE A 125 5.21 -6.36 -20.44
N ALA A 126 5.20 -7.68 -20.28
CA ALA A 126 4.03 -8.53 -20.33
C ALA A 126 3.24 -8.37 -19.02
N LEU A 127 2.11 -7.66 -19.07
CA LEU A 127 1.31 -7.36 -17.89
C LEU A 127 0.61 -8.60 -17.30
N GLU A 128 0.51 -9.68 -18.07
CA GLU A 128 -0.01 -10.97 -17.64
C GLU A 128 0.99 -11.75 -16.78
N ASP A 129 2.30 -11.48 -16.94
CA ASP A 129 3.33 -12.02 -16.08
C ASP A 129 3.45 -11.18 -14.80
N ARG A 130 3.43 -11.84 -13.65
CA ARG A 130 3.38 -11.15 -12.35
C ARG A 130 4.68 -10.41 -12.03
N LEU A 131 5.83 -10.95 -12.44
CA LEU A 131 7.12 -10.33 -12.18
C LEU A 131 7.29 -9.10 -13.07
N GLU A 132 6.92 -9.20 -14.34
CA GLU A 132 6.97 -8.07 -15.28
C GLU A 132 5.92 -7.00 -14.93
N TYR A 133 4.70 -7.38 -14.53
CA TYR A 133 3.70 -6.44 -14.01
C TYR A 133 4.22 -5.66 -12.80
N GLY A 134 4.85 -6.36 -11.86
CA GLY A 134 5.50 -5.74 -10.70
C GLY A 134 6.62 -4.77 -11.06
N ALA A 135 7.52 -5.19 -11.96
CA ALA A 135 8.61 -4.35 -12.46
C ALA A 135 8.08 -3.11 -13.19
N PHE A 136 7.02 -3.25 -13.98
CA PHE A 136 6.33 -2.14 -14.66
C PHE A 136 5.77 -1.12 -13.66
N LEU A 137 5.07 -1.58 -12.63
CA LEU A 137 4.55 -0.70 -11.57
C LEU A 137 5.68 0.01 -10.83
N HIS A 138 6.77 -0.68 -10.54
CA HIS A 138 7.91 -0.09 -9.88
C HIS A 138 8.59 0.98 -10.76
N LEU A 139 8.71 0.74 -12.06
CA LEU A 139 9.15 1.75 -13.04
C LEU A 139 8.21 2.96 -13.05
N ALA A 140 6.90 2.74 -13.09
CA ALA A 140 5.91 3.81 -13.07
C ALA A 140 6.03 4.68 -11.81
N GLN A 141 6.13 4.04 -10.63
CA GLN A 141 6.35 4.70 -9.35
C GLN A 141 7.62 5.54 -9.34
N HIS A 142 8.68 5.01 -9.96
CA HIS A 142 9.96 5.69 -10.06
C HIS A 142 9.88 7.03 -10.80
N HIS A 143 9.03 7.07 -11.84
CA HIS A 143 8.75 8.27 -12.62
C HIS A 143 7.62 9.13 -12.03
N GLY A 144 7.16 8.83 -10.81
CA GLY A 144 6.18 9.61 -10.07
C GLY A 144 4.73 9.28 -10.40
N TYR A 145 4.46 8.22 -11.16
CA TYR A 145 3.10 7.76 -11.36
C TYR A 145 2.54 7.19 -10.04
N PRO A 146 1.32 7.55 -9.62
CA PRO A 146 0.75 7.03 -8.38
C PRO A 146 0.50 5.53 -8.46
N THR A 147 1.16 4.76 -7.60
CA THR A 147 1.03 3.29 -7.51
C THR A 147 0.60 2.84 -6.11
N PRO A 148 -0.07 1.68 -5.99
CA PRO A 148 -0.43 1.04 -4.72
C PRO A 148 0.78 0.33 -4.08
N LEU A 149 1.98 0.86 -4.29
CA LEU A 149 3.22 0.36 -3.74
C LEU A 149 3.72 1.25 -2.59
N LEU A 150 4.43 0.63 -1.66
CA LEU A 150 5.24 1.29 -0.64
C LEU A 150 6.67 0.79 -0.74
N ASP A 151 7.61 1.72 -0.63
CA ASP A 151 9.05 1.41 -0.66
C ASP A 151 9.57 1.16 0.75
N TRP A 152 10.35 0.10 0.88
CA TRP A 152 11.00 -0.34 2.09
C TRP A 152 12.48 -0.58 1.79
N SER A 153 13.29 -0.58 2.85
CA SER A 153 14.71 -0.89 2.78
C SER A 153 15.06 -1.88 3.89
N TYR A 154 15.89 -2.87 3.58
CA TYR A 154 16.51 -3.72 4.59
C TYR A 154 17.52 -2.95 5.45
N SER A 155 18.07 -1.84 4.95
CA SER A 155 18.98 -0.97 5.69
C SER A 155 18.22 0.12 6.45
N PRO A 156 18.30 0.14 7.80
CA PRO A 156 17.73 1.22 8.61
C PRO A 156 18.41 2.57 8.35
N PHE A 157 19.68 2.56 7.94
CA PHE A 157 20.41 3.79 7.60
C PHE A 157 19.96 4.40 6.28
N VAL A 158 19.62 3.56 5.29
CA VAL A 158 19.00 4.03 4.04
C VAL A 158 17.62 4.64 4.32
N ALA A 159 16.81 4.00 5.19
CA ALA A 159 15.55 4.57 5.63
C ALA A 159 15.74 5.92 6.34
N ALA A 160 16.73 6.03 7.25
CA ALA A 160 17.09 7.30 7.89
C ALA A 160 17.49 8.37 6.87
N PHE A 161 18.34 8.03 5.88
CA PHE A 161 18.71 8.94 4.81
C PHE A 161 17.48 9.51 4.10
N PHE A 162 16.50 8.69 3.72
CA PHE A 162 15.28 9.19 3.08
C PHE A 162 14.40 10.03 4.02
N ALA A 163 14.38 9.72 5.31
CA ALA A 163 13.67 10.50 6.31
C ALA A 163 14.25 11.93 6.43
N PHE A 164 15.58 12.05 6.40
CA PHE A 164 16.30 13.32 6.47
C PHE A 164 16.51 14.02 5.11
N ARG A 165 16.49 13.30 3.98
CA ARG A 165 16.84 13.82 2.64
C ARG A 165 16.06 15.07 2.25
N SER A 166 14.81 15.16 2.69
CA SER A 166 13.94 16.29 2.38
C SER A 166 14.16 17.49 3.31
N ALA A 167 14.95 17.37 4.38
CA ALA A 167 15.32 18.46 5.27
C ALA A 167 16.40 19.34 4.62
N ARG A 168 16.06 20.59 4.35
CA ARG A 168 17.02 21.57 3.82
C ARG A 168 17.90 22.09 4.96
N ASN A 169 19.10 22.56 4.65
CA ASN A 169 19.96 23.20 5.67
C ASN A 169 19.25 24.37 6.39
N SER A 170 18.38 25.09 5.68
CA SER A 170 17.54 26.15 6.26
C SER A 170 16.53 25.64 7.28
N ASP A 171 16.04 24.41 7.10
CA ASP A 171 15.10 23.77 8.03
C ASP A 171 15.86 23.30 9.26
N ALA A 172 17.03 22.69 9.06
CA ALA A 172 17.90 22.24 10.14
C ALA A 172 18.37 23.40 11.03
N ALA A 173 18.70 24.55 10.45
CA ALA A 173 19.08 25.76 11.20
C ALA A 173 17.94 26.35 12.05
N LYS A 174 16.69 26.00 11.76
CA LYS A 174 15.49 26.45 12.48
C LYS A 174 14.86 25.35 13.33
N ALA A 175 15.45 24.16 13.32
CA ALA A 175 14.88 23.01 13.99
C ALA A 175 15.00 23.19 15.50
N SER A 176 13.93 22.84 16.24
CA SER A 176 14.00 22.71 17.69
C SER A 176 14.49 21.31 18.08
N ASP A 177 14.83 21.13 19.36
CA ASP A 177 15.20 19.80 19.89
C ASP A 177 14.05 18.78 19.82
N ASP A 178 12.81 19.25 19.64
CA ASP A 178 11.61 18.42 19.47
C ASP A 178 11.41 17.99 18.01
N ASP A 179 12.11 18.61 17.05
CA ASP A 179 11.99 18.24 15.64
C ASP A 179 12.67 16.89 15.39
N CYS A 180 11.85 15.91 14.99
CA CYS A 180 12.31 14.57 14.66
C CYS A 180 11.83 14.14 13.27
N VAL A 181 12.53 13.14 12.72
CA VAL A 181 12.05 12.38 11.56
C VAL A 181 11.51 11.05 12.04
N ARG A 182 10.68 10.43 11.21
CA ARG A 182 10.07 9.14 11.53
C ARG A 182 10.71 8.03 10.71
N ILE A 183 10.99 6.90 11.37
CA ILE A 183 11.43 5.67 10.72
C ILE A 183 10.50 4.55 11.17
N PHE A 184 9.76 3.97 10.23
CA PHE A 184 8.99 2.76 10.47
C PHE A 184 9.94 1.57 10.53
N LYS A 185 9.74 0.71 11.53
CA LYS A 185 10.35 -0.62 11.62
C LYS A 185 9.23 -1.64 11.52
N PHE A 186 9.24 -2.46 10.49
CA PHE A 186 8.21 -3.45 10.21
C PHE A 186 8.80 -4.86 10.36
N ASP A 187 8.13 -5.71 11.14
CA ASP A 187 8.48 -7.11 11.32
C ASP A 187 8.00 -7.93 10.11
N LYS A 188 8.83 -7.95 9.07
CA LYS A 188 8.51 -8.62 7.81
C LYS A 188 8.44 -10.14 8.01
N ALA A 189 9.34 -10.72 8.80
CA ALA A 189 9.41 -12.15 9.01
C ALA A 189 8.15 -12.69 9.73
N ALA A 190 7.72 -12.04 10.82
CA ALA A 190 6.50 -12.42 11.52
C ALA A 190 5.25 -12.22 10.67
N TRP A 191 5.21 -11.12 9.88
CA TRP A 191 4.09 -10.84 8.99
C TRP A 191 3.93 -11.90 7.91
N GLN A 192 5.01 -12.25 7.19
CA GLN A 192 4.98 -13.26 6.13
C GLN A 192 4.70 -14.68 6.64
N LYS A 193 4.96 -14.95 7.93
CA LYS A 193 4.58 -16.22 8.59
C LYS A 193 3.08 -16.28 8.91
N THR A 194 2.48 -15.13 9.22
CA THR A 194 1.09 -15.03 9.68
C THR A 194 0.11 -14.87 8.52
N PHE A 195 0.46 -14.04 7.54
CA PHE A 195 -0.42 -13.66 6.44
C PHE A 195 0.09 -14.23 5.11
N ALA A 196 -0.84 -14.77 4.32
CA ALA A 196 -0.53 -15.23 2.98
C ALA A 196 -0.12 -14.05 2.08
N ASN A 197 0.91 -14.25 1.26
CA ASN A 197 1.23 -13.29 0.21
C ASN A 197 0.08 -13.22 -0.80
N GLU A 198 -0.27 -12.00 -1.18
CA GLU A 198 -1.25 -11.68 -2.19
C GLU A 198 -0.60 -10.81 -3.27
N SER A 199 -0.60 -11.31 -4.49
CA SER A 199 -0.03 -10.60 -5.64
C SER A 199 -1.08 -9.75 -6.37
N ASN A 200 -2.36 -10.07 -6.22
CA ASN A 200 -3.44 -9.35 -6.88
C ASN A 200 -3.76 -8.08 -6.11
N ILE A 201 -3.53 -6.94 -6.75
CA ILE A 201 -3.70 -5.61 -6.17
C ILE A 201 -5.15 -5.34 -5.77
N ASP A 202 -6.09 -5.84 -6.55
CA ASP A 202 -7.53 -5.67 -6.36
C ASP A 202 -8.17 -6.90 -5.69
N ALA A 203 -7.38 -7.68 -4.93
CA ALA A 203 -7.91 -8.76 -4.11
C ALA A 203 -8.99 -8.24 -3.15
N LEU A 204 -10.02 -9.08 -2.93
CA LEU A 204 -11.12 -8.74 -2.03
C LEU A 204 -10.69 -8.68 -0.56
N ARG A 205 -9.68 -9.47 -0.19
CA ARG A 205 -9.11 -9.45 1.17
C ARG A 205 -8.13 -8.30 1.31
N LEU A 206 -8.18 -7.61 2.45
CA LEU A 206 -7.15 -6.63 2.77
C LEU A 206 -5.79 -7.32 2.91
N HIS A 207 -4.77 -6.74 2.28
CA HIS A 207 -3.42 -7.29 2.31
C HIS A 207 -2.35 -6.21 2.26
N LEU A 208 -1.22 -6.55 2.88
CA LEU A 208 0.08 -5.93 2.67
C LEU A 208 1.03 -7.07 2.32
N SER A 209 1.58 -7.06 1.12
CA SER A 209 2.41 -8.17 0.64
C SER A 209 3.73 -7.64 0.10
N PHE A 210 4.83 -8.23 0.56
CA PHE A 210 6.17 -7.82 0.16
C PHE A 210 6.58 -8.50 -1.13
N LEU A 211 7.02 -7.71 -2.10
CA LEU A 211 7.44 -8.13 -3.42
C LEU A 211 8.86 -7.62 -3.70
N GLU A 212 9.73 -8.52 -4.14
CA GLU A 212 11.04 -8.19 -4.65
C GLU A 212 10.94 -8.14 -6.18
N PHE A 213 10.89 -6.94 -6.73
CA PHE A 213 10.78 -6.75 -8.18
C PHE A 213 12.14 -6.93 -8.85
N LEU A 214 12.11 -7.38 -10.11
CA LEU A 214 13.29 -7.37 -10.95
C LEU A 214 13.67 -5.92 -11.27
N ALA A 215 14.97 -5.61 -11.20
CA ALA A 215 15.50 -4.27 -11.51
C ALA A 215 15.60 -4.00 -13.02
N VAL A 216 14.59 -4.40 -13.80
CA VAL A 216 14.55 -4.20 -15.26
C VAL A 216 14.27 -2.74 -15.56
N ASP A 217 15.15 -2.09 -16.34
CA ASP A 217 15.09 -0.66 -16.68
C ASP A 217 14.97 0.28 -15.44
N ASN A 218 15.36 -0.19 -14.25
CA ASN A 218 15.32 0.59 -13.01
C ASN A 218 16.59 0.40 -12.17
N GLU A 219 17.69 0.99 -12.65
CA GLU A 219 19.02 0.90 -12.02
C GLU A 219 19.05 1.46 -10.59
N ARG A 220 18.12 2.36 -10.23
CA ARG A 220 18.05 2.95 -8.88
C ARG A 220 17.63 1.93 -7.81
N MET A 221 17.12 0.75 -8.19
CA MET A 221 16.78 -0.34 -7.25
C MET A 221 18.01 -0.94 -6.57
N ILE A 222 19.12 -1.08 -7.30
CA ILE A 222 20.29 -1.84 -6.86
C ILE A 222 20.95 -1.18 -5.62
N PRO A 223 21.22 0.14 -5.61
CA PRO A 223 21.85 0.79 -4.45
C PRO A 223 20.92 0.91 -3.24
N GLN A 224 19.60 0.90 -3.46
CA GLN A 224 18.62 1.20 -2.42
C GLN A 224 18.33 0.00 -1.51
N GLN A 225 18.82 -1.20 -1.84
CA GLN A 225 18.38 -2.47 -1.23
C GLN A 225 16.84 -2.51 -1.13
N ALA A 226 16.20 -2.02 -2.20
CA ALA A 226 14.79 -1.68 -2.20
C ALA A 226 13.94 -2.96 -2.20
N LEU A 227 13.04 -3.02 -1.23
CA LEU A 227 11.91 -3.94 -1.22
C LEU A 227 10.67 -3.08 -1.44
N SER A 228 9.70 -3.58 -2.19
CA SER A 228 8.40 -2.94 -2.27
C SER A 228 7.36 -3.79 -1.58
N SER A 229 6.32 -3.16 -1.03
CA SER A 229 5.10 -3.87 -0.69
C SER A 229 3.96 -3.37 -1.54
N VAL A 230 3.10 -4.28 -1.96
CA VAL A 230 1.82 -3.96 -2.58
C VAL A 230 0.71 -4.05 -1.53
N THR A 231 -0.27 -3.16 -1.62
CA THR A 231 -1.40 -3.16 -0.69
C THR A 231 -2.66 -2.54 -1.28
N ASN A 232 -3.80 -3.11 -0.91
CA ASN A 232 -5.12 -2.53 -1.12
C ASN A 232 -5.67 -1.78 0.10
N ILE A 233 -4.86 -1.63 1.15
CA ILE A 233 -5.20 -0.92 2.38
C ILE A 233 -4.89 0.56 2.17
N ASP A 234 -5.87 1.41 2.50
CA ASP A 234 -5.71 2.86 2.36
C ASP A 234 -4.62 3.41 3.29
N ASP A 235 -4.68 3.01 4.56
CA ASP A 235 -3.75 3.32 5.62
C ASP A 235 -3.24 2.04 6.27
N VAL A 236 -1.97 1.71 6.04
CA VAL A 236 -1.36 0.46 6.53
C VAL A 236 -1.18 0.47 8.06
N GLU A 237 -1.41 1.61 8.70
CA GLU A 237 -1.35 1.75 10.15
C GLU A 237 -2.56 1.16 10.90
N THR A 238 -3.69 0.97 10.22
CA THR A 238 -4.98 0.55 10.81
C THR A 238 -5.38 -0.87 10.46
#